data_AF-A0A1G2G8Y5-F1
#
_entry.id   AF-A0A1G2G8Y5-F1
#
_cell.length_a   1.000
_cell.length_b   1.000
_cell.length_c   1.000
_cell.angle_alpha   90.00
_cell.angle_beta   90.00
_cell.angle_gamma   90.00
#
_symmetry.space_group_name_H-M   'P 1'
#
loop_
_entity.id
_entity.type
_entity.pdbx_description
1 polymer ?
#
loop_
_entity_poly.entity_id
_entity_poly.type
_entity_poly.pdbx_seq_one_letter_code
_entity_poly.pdbx_strand_id
1 'polypeptide(L)'
;MDESAHYWLFFEEHKVASLVGLRDAIHAGKFQANDLTLKLEDFVPREKQEKVRVENPDTLDLLEKQYTVTYRQGYAPSVELGNVEVDETWKRLPDVGVKLSSGREVVVVIPLDYHKLSGSDIPQLKNQVREYLNEKKWNVFTKPEIALPSATDEVVPEVVDVEYGLDSLTGEPVHMFGAVTLDTSYYRSSDFKGKWFKAREEAEAARAKVQEKLDAGSIAARREKAEREVVMAEARVAEERVLVEVRKQKEIEEHRVAEKSKRLAKEEKFAKTGVLADETSTGFNSFAAALAVAKQKKQKR
;
A
#
# COMPACT_ATOMS: atom_id res chain seq x y z
N MET A 1 -38.14 48.35 25.37
CA MET A 1 -37.98 49.61 26.11
C MET A 1 -36.51 49.93 26.17
N ASP A 2 -36.15 51.21 26.13
CA ASP A 2 -34.85 51.73 26.56
C ASP A 2 -34.73 51.58 28.08
N GLU A 3 -33.54 51.25 28.59
CA GLU A 3 -33.20 51.18 30.02
C GLU A 3 -33.69 52.42 30.79
N SER A 4 -33.53 53.60 30.18
CA SER A 4 -33.96 54.89 30.72
C SER A 4 -35.47 54.94 30.98
N ALA A 5 -36.27 54.33 30.09
CA ALA A 5 -37.72 54.31 30.21
C ALA A 5 -38.19 53.37 31.33
N HIS A 6 -37.46 52.27 31.56
CA HIS A 6 -37.76 51.34 32.66
C HIS A 6 -37.52 51.99 34.03
N TYR A 7 -36.37 52.66 34.21
CA TYR A 7 -36.11 53.40 35.45
C TYR A 7 -37.11 54.53 35.68
N TRP A 8 -37.51 55.23 34.62
CA TRP A 8 -38.49 56.32 34.74
C TRP A 8 -39.85 55.81 35.24
N LEU A 9 -40.37 54.72 34.65
CA LEU A 9 -41.59 54.06 35.10
C LEU A 9 -41.48 53.55 36.54
N PHE A 10 -40.38 52.89 36.89
CA PHE A 10 -40.14 52.39 38.24
C PHE A 10 -40.16 53.52 39.28
N PHE A 11 -39.47 54.63 39.01
CA PHE A 11 -39.45 55.78 39.92
C PHE A 11 -40.79 56.50 39.98
N GLU A 12 -41.54 56.58 38.89
CA GLU A 12 -42.88 57.15 38.85
C GLU A 12 -43.88 56.33 39.69
N GLU A 13 -43.91 55.01 39.51
CA GLU A 13 -44.77 54.08 40.27
C GLU A 13 -44.49 54.15 41.78
N HIS A 14 -43.21 54.25 42.16
CA HIS A 14 -42.79 54.30 43.56
C HIS A 14 -42.73 55.72 44.14
N LYS A 15 -43.15 56.74 43.39
CA LYS A 15 -43.17 58.15 43.77
C LYS A 15 -41.80 58.67 44.22
N VAL A 16 -40.74 58.22 43.56
CA VAL A 16 -39.35 58.62 43.83
C VAL A 16 -38.97 59.75 42.88
N ALA A 17 -38.97 60.99 43.39
CA ALA A 17 -38.69 62.18 42.57
C ALA A 17 -37.24 62.71 42.69
N SER A 18 -36.40 62.09 43.53
CA SER A 18 -35.02 62.56 43.76
C SER A 18 -34.12 61.46 44.32
N LEU A 19 -32.79 61.68 44.24
CA LEU A 19 -31.78 60.81 44.83
C LEU A 19 -31.91 60.66 46.36
N VAL A 20 -32.34 61.71 47.05
CA VAL A 20 -32.60 61.66 48.50
C VAL A 20 -33.82 60.76 48.77
N GLY A 21 -34.91 60.94 47.99
CA GLY A 21 -36.09 60.08 48.08
C GLY A 21 -35.81 58.62 47.74
N LEU A 22 -34.91 58.35 46.79
CA LEU A 22 -34.45 57.00 46.45
C LEU A 22 -33.75 56.34 47.64
N ARG A 23 -32.80 57.06 48.26
CA ARG A 23 -32.07 56.58 49.43
C ARG A 23 -32.99 56.30 50.62
N ASP A 24 -33.92 57.21 50.88
CA ASP A 24 -34.88 57.08 51.97
C ASP A 24 -35.84 55.90 51.72
N ALA A 25 -36.26 55.67 50.47
CA ALA A 25 -37.10 54.54 50.11
C ALA A 25 -36.36 53.19 50.27
N ILE A 26 -35.07 53.12 49.90
CA ILE A 26 -34.22 51.94 50.12
C ILE A 26 -34.01 51.69 51.63
N HIS A 27 -33.70 52.72 52.41
CA HIS A 27 -33.53 52.60 53.86
C HIS A 27 -34.83 52.23 54.59
N ALA A 28 -35.98 52.70 54.09
CA ALA A 28 -37.29 52.32 54.59
C ALA A 28 -37.74 50.92 54.13
N GLY A 29 -36.93 50.21 53.33
CA GLY A 29 -37.24 48.87 52.83
C GLY A 29 -38.38 48.82 51.81
N LYS A 30 -38.72 49.95 51.18
CA LYS A 30 -39.80 50.02 50.17
C LYS A 30 -39.45 49.23 48.90
N PHE A 31 -38.17 49.14 48.57
CA PHE A 31 -37.62 48.28 47.53
C PHE A 31 -36.13 48.06 47.80
N GLN A 32 -35.57 46.96 47.29
CA GLN A 32 -34.16 46.63 47.43
C GLN A 32 -33.34 47.21 46.28
N ALA A 33 -32.03 47.37 46.47
CA ALA A 33 -31.14 47.82 45.39
C ALA A 33 -31.17 46.87 44.17
N ASN A 34 -31.47 45.58 44.39
CA ASN A 34 -31.65 44.57 43.34
C ASN A 34 -32.96 44.74 42.54
N ASP A 35 -33.89 45.58 42.99
CA ASP A 35 -35.09 45.91 42.22
C ASP A 35 -34.80 47.02 41.19
N LEU A 36 -33.65 47.70 41.33
CA LEU A 36 -33.12 48.65 40.36
C LEU A 36 -32.21 47.98 39.32
N THR A 37 -32.04 46.66 39.36
CA THR A 37 -31.30 45.96 38.30
C THR A 37 -32.27 45.51 37.23
N LEU A 38 -31.96 45.83 35.97
CA LEU A 38 -32.70 45.32 34.82
C LEU A 38 -32.71 43.79 34.80
N LYS A 39 -33.89 43.19 34.94
CA LYS A 39 -34.10 41.75 34.82
C LYS A 39 -34.66 41.45 33.43
N LEU A 40 -34.42 40.24 32.93
CA LEU A 40 -35.03 39.78 31.68
C LEU A 40 -36.57 39.87 31.75
N GLU A 41 -37.10 39.73 32.96
CA GLU A 41 -38.52 39.82 33.30
C GLU A 41 -39.15 41.17 32.99
N ASP A 42 -38.36 42.24 33.02
CA ASP A 42 -38.81 43.60 32.74
C ASP A 42 -39.01 43.87 31.25
N PHE A 43 -38.42 43.05 30.39
CA PHE A 43 -38.43 43.23 28.93
C PHE A 43 -39.21 42.13 28.20
N VAL A 44 -39.29 40.94 28.78
CA VAL A 44 -39.91 39.78 28.18
C VAL A 44 -41.10 39.36 29.03
N PRO A 45 -42.34 39.44 28.52
CA PRO A 45 -43.52 38.97 29.25
C PRO A 45 -43.35 37.55 29.77
N ARG A 46 -43.87 37.28 30.97
CA ARG A 46 -43.77 35.96 31.63
C ARG A 46 -44.22 34.82 30.72
N GLU A 47 -45.32 34.99 29.98
CA GLU A 47 -45.79 34.00 29.00
C GLU A 47 -44.75 33.67 27.94
N LYS A 48 -44.01 34.67 27.44
CA LYS A 48 -42.93 34.47 26.49
C LYS A 48 -41.73 33.79 27.13
N GLN A 49 -41.41 34.13 28.38
CA GLN A 49 -40.33 33.44 29.10
C GLN A 49 -40.64 31.98 29.36
N GLU A 50 -41.87 31.67 29.81
CA GLU A 50 -42.33 30.31 30.03
C GLU A 50 -42.33 29.52 28.73
N LYS A 51 -42.80 30.12 27.63
CA LYS A 51 -42.72 29.51 26.29
C LYS A 51 -41.28 29.20 25.89
N VAL A 52 -40.34 30.15 26.07
CA VAL A 52 -38.92 29.93 25.75
C VAL A 52 -38.32 28.80 26.58
N ARG A 53 -38.63 28.74 27.89
CA ARG A 53 -38.15 27.66 28.78
C ARG A 53 -38.68 26.29 28.37
N VAL A 54 -39.94 26.22 27.95
CA VAL A 54 -40.55 24.96 27.47
C VAL A 54 -39.95 24.52 26.13
N GLU A 55 -39.70 25.46 25.23
CA GLU A 55 -39.18 25.21 23.87
C GLU A 55 -37.65 24.96 23.82
N ASN A 56 -36.93 25.50 24.80
CA ASN A 56 -35.47 25.45 24.89
C ASN A 56 -35.07 25.10 26.34
N PRO A 57 -35.28 23.85 26.77
CA PRO A 57 -34.94 23.43 28.11
C PRO A 57 -33.41 23.36 28.30
N ASP A 58 -32.93 23.70 29.49
CA ASP A 58 -31.49 23.60 29.83
C ASP A 58 -30.99 22.16 29.90
N THR A 59 -31.91 21.19 29.98
CA THR A 59 -31.62 19.77 30.03
C THR A 59 -32.51 18.97 29.08
N LEU A 60 -31.98 17.86 28.59
CA LEU A 60 -32.67 16.94 27.70
C LEU A 60 -32.54 15.52 28.24
N ASP A 61 -33.68 14.86 28.44
CA ASP A 61 -33.72 13.45 28.79
C ASP A 61 -33.55 12.61 27.52
N LEU A 62 -32.45 11.87 27.45
CA LEU A 62 -32.08 11.03 26.32
C LEU A 62 -31.59 9.67 26.86
N LEU A 63 -32.26 8.59 26.46
CA LEU A 63 -31.87 7.21 26.80
C LEU A 63 -31.68 7.00 28.33
N GLU A 64 -32.68 7.43 29.11
CA GLU A 64 -32.72 7.32 30.58
C GLU A 64 -31.65 8.14 31.33
N LYS A 65 -30.97 9.06 30.62
CA LYS A 65 -30.00 9.99 31.21
C LYS A 65 -30.37 11.43 30.87
N GLN A 66 -30.04 12.33 31.80
CA GLN A 66 -30.25 13.76 31.62
C GLN A 66 -28.94 14.40 31.13
N TYR A 67 -29.02 15.12 30.01
CA TYR A 67 -27.89 15.82 29.41
C TYR A 67 -28.13 17.33 29.44
N THR A 68 -27.09 18.10 29.75
CA THR A 68 -27.13 19.56 29.67
C THR A 68 -27.12 20.01 28.21
N VAL A 69 -28.09 20.86 27.84
CA VAL A 69 -28.16 21.45 26.51
C VAL A 69 -27.33 22.73 26.48
N THR A 70 -26.37 22.77 25.57
CA THR A 70 -25.52 23.95 25.37
C THR A 70 -26.08 24.79 24.22
N TYR A 71 -26.35 26.06 24.50
CA TYR A 71 -26.80 27.04 23.51
C TYR A 71 -25.66 28.00 23.16
N ARG A 72 -25.36 28.13 21.87
CA ARG A 72 -24.39 29.11 21.36
C ARG A 72 -25.01 29.93 20.24
N GLN A 73 -24.82 31.25 20.29
CA GLN A 73 -25.36 32.16 19.27
C GLN A 73 -24.85 31.79 17.88
N GLY A 74 -25.76 31.62 16.92
CA GLY A 74 -25.44 31.25 15.53
C GLY A 74 -25.22 29.75 15.31
N TYR A 75 -25.37 28.90 16.34
CA TYR A 75 -25.20 27.45 16.22
C TYR A 75 -26.47 26.71 16.67
N ALA A 76 -26.60 25.47 16.19
CA ALA A 76 -27.60 24.54 16.71
C ALA A 76 -27.30 24.21 18.19
N PRO A 77 -28.33 23.92 19.00
CA PRO A 77 -28.13 23.45 20.36
C PRO A 77 -27.35 22.12 20.33
N SER A 78 -26.51 21.89 21.34
CA SER A 78 -25.71 20.67 21.40
C SER A 78 -25.77 19.98 22.76
N VAL A 79 -25.62 18.66 22.74
CA VAL A 79 -25.47 17.83 23.95
C VAL A 79 -24.17 17.04 23.85
N GLU A 80 -23.40 17.01 24.93
CA GLU A 80 -22.16 16.24 25.01
C GLU A 80 -22.41 14.93 25.76
N LEU A 81 -22.09 13.81 25.11
CA LEU A 81 -22.18 12.47 25.72
C LEU A 81 -20.93 12.17 26.57
N GLY A 82 -21.00 11.10 27.35
CA GLY A 82 -19.86 10.59 28.10
C GLY A 82 -18.75 10.01 27.20
N ASN A 83 -17.62 9.64 27.82
CA ASN A 83 -16.53 8.97 27.12
C ASN A 83 -17.04 7.70 26.43
N VAL A 84 -16.81 7.63 25.12
CA VAL A 84 -17.31 6.59 24.22
C VAL A 84 -16.88 5.16 24.59
N GLU A 85 -15.77 5.00 25.33
CA GLU A 85 -15.24 3.70 25.76
C GLU A 85 -15.99 3.13 26.96
N VAL A 86 -16.60 3.99 27.77
CA VAL A 86 -17.33 3.63 28.99
C VAL A 86 -18.83 3.76 28.77
N ASP A 87 -19.25 4.76 28.00
CA ASP A 87 -20.63 5.11 27.76
C ASP A 87 -21.10 4.62 26.39
N GLU A 88 -21.86 3.52 26.36
CA GLU A 88 -22.44 2.97 25.12
C GLU A 88 -23.68 3.73 24.61
N THR A 89 -24.06 4.84 25.24
CA THR A 89 -25.25 5.61 24.87
C THR A 89 -25.26 6.00 23.39
N TRP A 90 -24.08 6.28 22.82
CA TRP A 90 -23.94 6.64 21.39
C TRP A 90 -24.46 5.55 20.44
N LYS A 91 -24.37 4.26 20.80
CA LYS A 91 -24.87 3.14 19.98
C LYS A 91 -26.40 3.15 19.89
N ARG A 92 -27.05 3.55 20.98
CA ARG A 92 -28.51 3.51 21.15
C ARG A 92 -29.23 4.78 20.68
N LEU A 93 -28.49 5.77 20.19
CA LEU A 93 -29.07 7.02 19.69
C LEU A 93 -30.08 6.75 18.56
N PRO A 94 -31.18 7.51 18.47
CA PRO A 94 -32.15 7.35 17.40
C PRO A 94 -31.59 7.83 16.06
N ASP A 95 -31.75 7.02 15.02
CA ASP A 95 -31.22 7.34 13.68
C ASP A 95 -31.91 8.56 13.03
N VAL A 96 -33.13 8.88 13.47
CA VAL A 96 -33.90 10.07 13.02
C VAL A 96 -33.37 11.39 13.56
N GLY A 97 -32.34 11.37 14.42
CA GLY A 97 -31.81 12.55 15.09
C GLY A 97 -32.48 12.85 16.42
N VAL A 98 -31.88 13.77 17.15
CA VAL A 98 -32.36 14.25 18.44
C VAL A 98 -32.94 15.65 18.24
N LYS A 99 -34.16 15.90 18.73
CA LYS A 99 -34.84 17.19 18.60
C LYS A 99 -35.32 17.70 19.95
N LEU A 100 -35.26 19.02 20.14
CA LEU A 100 -35.90 19.68 21.26
C LEU A 100 -37.42 19.74 21.06
N SER A 101 -38.16 20.09 22.12
CA SER A 101 -39.60 20.39 22.10
C SER A 101 -39.97 21.49 21.10
N SER A 102 -39.06 22.44 20.84
CA SER A 102 -39.19 23.45 19.78
C SER A 102 -39.10 22.90 18.35
N GLY A 103 -38.76 21.62 18.17
CA GLY A 103 -38.49 20.99 16.88
C GLY A 103 -37.09 21.24 16.32
N ARG A 104 -36.26 22.03 17.01
CA ARG A 104 -34.85 22.27 16.63
C ARG A 104 -34.03 21.00 16.76
N GLU A 105 -33.21 20.73 15.75
CA GLU A 105 -32.25 19.63 15.79
C GLU A 105 -31.12 19.91 16.78
N VAL A 106 -30.76 18.88 17.53
CA VAL A 106 -29.68 18.90 18.51
C VAL A 106 -28.47 18.21 17.90
N VAL A 107 -27.33 18.88 17.96
CA VAL A 107 -26.04 18.31 17.59
C VAL A 107 -25.53 17.47 18.75
N VAL A 108 -25.30 16.19 18.51
CA VAL A 108 -24.68 15.30 19.50
C VAL A 108 -23.17 15.43 19.38
N VAL A 109 -22.49 15.66 20.51
CA VAL A 109 -21.04 15.78 20.62
C VAL A 109 -20.53 14.58 21.40
N ILE A 110 -19.57 13.85 20.84
CA ILE A 110 -18.95 12.68 21.43
C ILE A 110 -17.47 12.99 21.66
N PRO A 111 -17.03 13.11 22.93
CA PRO A 111 -15.64 13.31 23.25
C PRO A 111 -14.83 12.02 23.01
N LEU A 112 -13.70 12.16 22.33
CA LEU A 112 -12.69 11.12 22.12
C LEU A 112 -11.38 11.53 22.82
N ASP A 113 -10.30 10.75 22.68
CA ASP A 113 -9.05 10.97 23.41
C ASP A 113 -8.41 12.34 23.13
N TYR A 114 -8.37 12.76 21.86
CA TYR A 114 -7.64 13.97 21.42
C TYR A 114 -8.48 14.92 20.56
N HIS A 115 -9.73 14.57 20.28
CA HIS A 115 -10.64 15.39 19.49
C HIS A 115 -12.09 15.06 19.85
N LYS A 116 -13.05 15.77 19.26
CA LYS A 116 -14.48 15.52 19.43
C LYS A 116 -15.10 15.26 18.06
N LEU A 117 -16.00 14.29 18.00
CA LEU A 117 -16.88 14.12 16.85
C LEU A 117 -18.23 14.77 17.18
N SER A 118 -18.84 15.42 16.20
CA SER A 118 -20.16 16.01 16.39
C SER A 118 -20.98 15.98 15.11
N GLY A 119 -22.29 15.80 15.27
CA GLY A 119 -23.21 15.75 14.14
C GLY A 119 -24.67 15.72 14.59
N SER A 120 -25.55 16.20 13.72
CA SER A 120 -27.00 15.98 13.83
C SER A 120 -27.46 14.75 13.04
N ASP A 121 -26.70 14.33 12.03
CA ASP A 121 -26.87 13.04 11.34
C ASP A 121 -26.30 11.91 12.20
N ILE A 122 -27.18 11.24 12.93
CA ILE A 122 -26.82 10.20 13.90
C ILE A 122 -26.26 8.94 13.22
N PRO A 123 -26.83 8.42 12.11
CA PRO A 123 -26.21 7.32 11.37
C PRO A 123 -24.77 7.61 10.93
N GLN A 124 -24.52 8.81 10.39
CA GLN A 124 -23.16 9.20 10.00
C GLN A 124 -22.24 9.30 11.21
N LEU A 125 -22.70 9.92 12.30
CA LEU A 125 -21.93 10.05 13.53
C LEU A 125 -21.56 8.68 14.14
N LYS A 126 -22.52 7.73 14.18
CA LYS A 126 -22.27 6.36 14.64
C LYS A 126 -21.20 5.66 13.80
N ASN A 127 -21.23 5.82 12.48
CA ASN A 127 -20.22 5.23 11.58
C ASN A 127 -18.84 5.83 11.82
N GLN A 128 -18.73 7.15 12.00
CA GLN A 128 -17.46 7.81 12.31
C GLN A 128 -16.88 7.34 13.65
N VAL A 129 -17.72 7.22 14.68
CA VAL A 129 -17.31 6.70 15.98
C VAL A 129 -16.85 5.23 15.88
N ARG A 130 -17.59 4.41 15.14
CA ARG A 130 -17.22 3.01 14.86
C ARG A 130 -15.86 2.92 14.19
N GLU A 131 -15.62 3.70 13.15
CA GLU A 131 -14.35 3.73 12.41
C GLU A 131 -13.18 4.11 13.32
N TYR A 132 -13.35 5.15 14.13
CA TYR A 132 -12.34 5.59 15.08
C TYR A 132 -11.98 4.48 16.09
N LEU A 133 -12.98 3.86 16.72
CA LEU A 133 -12.75 2.81 17.72
C LEU A 133 -12.14 1.54 17.09
N ASN A 134 -12.59 1.15 15.91
CA ASN A 134 -12.03 0.00 15.20
C ASN A 134 -10.60 0.27 14.73
N GLU A 135 -10.28 1.50 14.31
CA GLU A 135 -8.91 1.90 13.97
C GLU A 135 -7.99 1.91 15.19
N LYS A 136 -8.48 2.37 16.34
CA LYS A 136 -7.75 2.27 17.61
C LYS A 136 -7.42 0.81 17.94
N LYS A 137 -8.39 -0.11 17.84
CA LYS A 137 -8.18 -1.56 18.00
C LYS A 137 -7.16 -2.10 17.01
N TRP A 138 -7.26 -1.74 15.73
CA TRP A 138 -6.33 -2.13 14.68
C TRP A 138 -4.88 -1.73 15.00
N ASN A 139 -4.69 -0.52 15.53
CA ASN A 139 -3.37 0.01 15.83
C ASN A 139 -2.74 -0.63 17.07
N VAL A 140 -3.55 -0.98 18.07
CA VAL A 140 -3.08 -1.63 19.31
C VAL A 140 -2.86 -3.14 19.12
N PHE A 141 -3.57 -3.77 18.18
CA PHE A 141 -3.45 -5.21 17.95
C PHE A 141 -2.05 -5.62 17.48
N THR A 142 -1.49 -6.62 18.16
CA THR A 142 -0.19 -7.22 17.81
C THR A 142 -0.36 -8.11 16.60
N LYS A 143 0.11 -7.62 15.46
CA LYS A 143 -0.04 -8.28 14.16
C LYS A 143 0.90 -9.50 14.09
N PRO A 144 0.38 -10.71 13.80
CA PRO A 144 1.22 -11.88 13.59
C PRO A 144 2.22 -11.65 12.44
N GLU A 145 3.34 -12.38 12.51
CA GLU A 145 4.32 -12.36 11.44
C GLU A 145 3.78 -13.10 10.22
N ILE A 146 3.93 -12.50 9.04
CA ILE A 146 3.54 -13.10 7.76
C ILE A 146 4.79 -13.75 7.18
N ALA A 147 4.72 -15.05 6.89
CA ALA A 147 5.79 -15.76 6.20
C ALA A 147 6.05 -15.12 4.82
N LEU A 148 7.31 -14.77 4.55
CA LEU A 148 7.72 -14.18 3.28
C LEU A 148 8.28 -15.27 2.36
N PRO A 149 7.93 -15.26 1.07
CA PRO A 149 8.55 -16.14 0.08
C PRO A 149 9.98 -15.70 -0.19
N SER A 150 10.84 -16.66 -0.50
CA SER A 150 12.13 -16.45 -1.15
C SER A 150 11.94 -16.08 -2.62
N ALA A 151 12.92 -15.40 -3.22
CA ALA A 151 12.96 -15.12 -4.66
C ALA A 151 13.01 -16.38 -5.54
N THR A 152 13.28 -17.53 -4.93
CA THR A 152 13.32 -18.86 -5.58
C THR A 152 12.03 -19.66 -5.44
N ASP A 153 11.08 -19.18 -4.64
CA ASP A 153 9.86 -19.95 -4.35
C ASP A 153 8.89 -19.87 -5.53
N GLU A 154 8.24 -20.99 -5.85
CA GLU A 154 7.28 -21.06 -6.97
C GLU A 154 5.89 -20.56 -6.59
N VAL A 155 5.57 -20.48 -5.29
CA VAL A 155 4.22 -20.18 -4.79
C VAL A 155 4.27 -19.12 -3.70
N VAL A 156 3.45 -18.08 -3.85
CA VAL A 156 3.25 -17.07 -2.81
C VAL A 156 2.35 -17.64 -1.69
N PRO A 157 2.73 -17.49 -0.41
CA PRO A 157 1.89 -17.84 0.74
C PRO A 157 0.44 -17.35 0.60
N GLU A 158 -0.50 -18.12 1.11
CA GLU A 158 -1.91 -17.74 1.13
C GLU A 158 -2.18 -16.55 2.05
N VAL A 159 -3.32 -15.90 1.85
CA VAL A 159 -3.76 -14.80 2.70
C VAL A 159 -4.09 -15.34 4.08
N VAL A 160 -3.43 -14.79 5.10
CA VAL A 160 -3.66 -15.13 6.50
C VAL A 160 -4.86 -14.33 7.01
N ASP A 161 -5.85 -15.00 7.59
CA ASP A 161 -7.02 -14.38 8.20
C ASP A 161 -6.89 -14.44 9.73
N VAL A 162 -6.99 -13.29 10.39
CA VAL A 162 -6.92 -13.17 11.84
C VAL A 162 -8.02 -12.25 12.35
N GLU A 163 -8.81 -12.75 13.30
CA GLU A 163 -9.74 -11.92 14.06
C GLU A 163 -8.95 -11.05 15.05
N TYR A 164 -9.19 -9.73 15.03
CA TYR A 164 -8.49 -8.78 15.89
C TYR A 164 -9.38 -8.08 16.93
N GLY A 165 -10.66 -8.44 16.97
CA GLY A 165 -11.62 -7.98 17.95
C GLY A 165 -13.04 -8.00 17.42
N LEU A 166 -13.93 -7.32 18.15
CA LEU A 166 -15.34 -7.13 17.75
C LEU A 166 -15.55 -5.70 17.25
N ASP A 167 -16.40 -5.54 16.24
CA ASP A 167 -16.86 -4.26 15.72
C ASP A 167 -17.50 -3.45 16.85
N SER A 168 -17.11 -2.18 16.94
CA SER A 168 -17.52 -1.34 18.06
C SER A 168 -19.02 -0.97 18.03
N LEU A 169 -19.71 -1.12 16.90
CA LEU A 169 -21.13 -0.84 16.75
C LEU A 169 -21.97 -2.12 16.64
N THR A 170 -21.61 -3.05 15.74
CA THR A 170 -22.41 -4.26 15.47
C THR A 170 -22.08 -5.41 16.43
N GLY A 171 -20.90 -5.39 17.05
CA GLY A 171 -20.42 -6.49 17.89
C GLY A 171 -19.98 -7.73 17.10
N GLU A 172 -19.93 -7.66 15.77
CA GLU A 172 -19.49 -8.75 14.90
C GLU A 172 -17.96 -8.86 14.90
N PRO A 173 -17.39 -10.07 14.72
CA PRO A 173 -15.95 -10.24 14.58
C PRO A 173 -15.37 -9.40 13.43
N VAL A 174 -14.34 -8.61 13.72
CA VAL A 174 -13.58 -7.88 12.71
C VAL A 174 -12.28 -8.61 12.41
N HIS A 175 -12.07 -8.86 11.11
CA HIS A 175 -10.97 -9.63 10.59
C HIS A 175 -9.92 -8.72 9.94
N MET A 176 -8.67 -9.16 10.00
CA MET A 176 -7.56 -8.58 9.27
C MET A 176 -6.91 -9.63 8.39
N PHE A 177 -6.49 -9.20 7.20
CA PHE A 177 -6.00 -10.09 6.15
C PHE A 177 -4.54 -9.79 5.87
N GLY A 178 -3.66 -10.70 6.25
CA GLY A 178 -2.22 -10.62 6.03
C GLY A 178 -1.86 -11.19 4.67
N ALA A 179 -1.24 -10.39 3.82
CA ALA A 179 -0.72 -10.84 2.53
C ALA A 179 0.70 -10.37 2.28
N VAL A 180 1.42 -11.15 1.48
CA VAL A 180 2.72 -10.77 0.95
C VAL A 180 2.50 -9.73 -0.14
N THR A 181 3.30 -8.68 -0.11
CA THR A 181 3.27 -7.58 -1.07
C THR A 181 4.66 -7.31 -1.60
N LEU A 182 4.75 -6.70 -2.78
CA LEU A 182 6.02 -6.20 -3.28
C LEU A 182 6.49 -5.07 -2.38
N ASP A 183 7.72 -5.18 -1.90
CA ASP A 183 8.33 -4.02 -1.28
C ASP A 183 8.80 -3.06 -2.38
N THR A 184 8.46 -1.79 -2.23
CA THR A 184 8.75 -0.70 -3.16
C THR A 184 9.71 0.34 -2.56
N SER A 185 10.21 0.12 -1.33
CA SER A 185 11.22 0.95 -0.67
C SER A 185 12.61 0.88 -1.34
N TYR A 186 13.28 2.02 -1.51
CA TYR A 186 14.61 2.08 -2.16
C TYR A 186 15.73 1.37 -1.35
N TYR A 187 15.56 1.21 -0.03
CA TYR A 187 16.59 0.68 0.89
C TYR A 187 16.34 -0.77 1.34
N ARG A 188 15.66 -1.57 0.53
CA ARG A 188 15.13 -2.87 0.95
C ARG A 188 16.14 -4.01 0.83
N SER A 189 16.09 -4.91 1.82
CA SER A 189 16.87 -6.17 1.89
C SER A 189 16.15 -7.35 1.22
N SER A 190 14.86 -7.21 0.92
CA SER A 190 14.02 -8.21 0.26
C SER A 190 13.11 -7.55 -0.78
N ASP A 191 12.75 -8.30 -1.82
CA ASP A 191 11.75 -7.88 -2.82
C ASP A 191 10.31 -7.92 -2.29
N PHE A 192 10.10 -8.56 -1.13
CA PHE A 192 8.79 -8.84 -0.56
C PHE A 192 8.68 -8.36 0.88
N LYS A 193 7.48 -7.91 1.26
CA LYS A 193 7.12 -7.58 2.64
C LYS A 193 5.70 -8.02 2.97
N GLY A 194 5.48 -8.42 4.22
CA GLY A 194 4.15 -8.71 4.75
C GLY A 194 3.40 -7.41 5.02
N LYS A 195 2.14 -7.35 4.60
CA LYS A 195 1.24 -6.23 4.90
C LYS A 195 -0.12 -6.75 5.31
N TRP A 196 -0.73 -6.08 6.28
CA TRP A 196 -2.08 -6.36 6.75
C TRP A 196 -3.08 -5.39 6.11
N PHE A 197 -4.23 -5.93 5.70
CA PHE A 197 -5.32 -5.23 5.02
C PHE A 197 -6.63 -5.40 5.80
N LYS A 198 -7.55 -4.43 5.64
CA LYS A 198 -8.89 -4.48 6.23
C LYS A 198 -9.87 -5.31 5.41
N ALA A 199 -9.63 -5.43 4.10
CA ALA A 199 -10.47 -6.19 3.18
C ALA A 199 -9.70 -7.37 2.57
N ARG A 200 -10.36 -8.52 2.46
CA ARG A 200 -9.79 -9.74 1.87
C ARG A 200 -9.42 -9.57 0.40
N GLU A 201 -10.28 -8.90 -0.37
CA GLU A 201 -10.06 -8.65 -1.79
C GLU A 201 -8.78 -7.84 -2.04
N GLU A 202 -8.49 -6.86 -1.19
CA GLU A 202 -7.26 -6.07 -1.29
C GLU A 202 -6.01 -6.92 -1.01
N ALA A 203 -6.09 -7.81 -0.02
CA ALA A 203 -5.02 -8.74 0.33
C ALA A 203 -4.76 -9.73 -0.81
N GLU A 204 -5.81 -10.31 -1.39
CA GLU A 204 -5.73 -11.22 -2.52
C GLU A 204 -5.19 -10.53 -3.79
N ALA A 205 -5.63 -9.30 -4.08
CA ALA A 205 -5.10 -8.51 -5.19
C ALA A 205 -3.61 -8.18 -5.01
N ALA A 206 -3.17 -7.91 -3.78
CA ALA A 206 -1.77 -7.68 -3.49
C ALA A 206 -0.93 -8.97 -3.67
N ARG A 207 -1.44 -10.11 -3.20
CA ARG A 207 -0.84 -11.44 -3.40
C ARG A 207 -0.72 -11.78 -4.89
N ALA A 208 -1.75 -11.55 -5.68
CA ALA A 208 -1.76 -11.84 -7.12
C ALA A 208 -0.62 -11.08 -7.86
N LYS A 209 -0.39 -9.81 -7.51
CA LYS A 209 0.72 -9.03 -8.08
C LYS A 209 2.10 -9.57 -7.72
N VAL A 210 2.25 -10.17 -6.54
CA VAL A 210 3.50 -10.83 -6.14
C VAL A 210 3.70 -12.10 -6.96
N GLN A 211 2.64 -12.91 -7.13
CA GLN A 211 2.71 -14.13 -7.93
C GLN A 211 3.10 -13.81 -9.38
N GLU A 212 2.50 -12.78 -9.98
CA GLU A 212 2.84 -12.35 -11.34
C GLU A 212 4.33 -11.98 -11.49
N LYS A 213 4.93 -11.34 -10.47
CA LYS A 213 6.36 -11.00 -10.48
C LYS A 213 7.24 -12.25 -10.35
N LEU A 214 6.87 -13.21 -9.50
CA LEU A 214 7.59 -14.48 -9.37
C LEU A 214 7.53 -15.29 -10.67
N ASP A 215 6.34 -15.36 -11.30
CA ASP A 215 6.14 -16.05 -12.56
C ASP A 215 7.01 -15.42 -13.66
N ALA A 216 7.03 -14.09 -13.77
CA ALA A 216 7.88 -13.38 -14.71
C ALA A 216 9.39 -13.63 -14.49
N GLY A 217 9.83 -13.62 -13.23
CA GLY A 217 11.21 -13.93 -12.85
C GLY A 217 11.61 -15.37 -13.20
N SER A 218 10.72 -16.34 -12.93
CA SER A 218 10.94 -17.75 -13.26
C SER A 218 11.06 -17.98 -14.78
N ILE A 219 10.26 -17.28 -15.58
CA ILE A 219 10.30 -17.35 -17.04
C ILE A 219 11.62 -16.75 -17.56
N ALA A 220 12.06 -15.62 -17.02
CA ALA A 220 13.34 -15.00 -17.39
C ALA A 220 14.52 -15.91 -17.05
N ALA A 221 14.55 -16.51 -15.86
CA ALA A 221 15.59 -17.44 -15.45
C ALA A 221 15.62 -18.71 -16.32
N ARG A 222 14.46 -19.25 -16.71
CA ARG A 222 14.36 -20.39 -17.65
C ARG A 222 14.92 -20.03 -19.03
N ARG A 223 14.64 -18.82 -19.53
CA ARG A 223 15.21 -18.34 -20.81
C ARG A 223 16.73 -18.21 -20.75
N GLU A 224 17.27 -17.59 -19.70
CA GLU A 224 18.72 -17.43 -19.56
C GLU A 224 19.43 -18.80 -19.47
N LYS A 225 18.84 -19.76 -18.76
CA LYS A 225 19.37 -21.12 -18.69
C LYS A 225 19.36 -21.80 -20.07
N ALA A 226 18.28 -21.68 -20.83
CA ALA A 226 18.20 -22.23 -22.18
C ALA A 226 19.23 -21.60 -23.13
N GLU A 227 19.43 -20.28 -23.05
CA GLU A 227 20.46 -19.58 -23.83
C GLU A 227 21.87 -20.05 -23.45
N ARG A 228 22.17 -20.20 -22.16
CA ARG A 228 23.45 -20.75 -21.69
C ARG A 228 23.67 -22.17 -22.18
N GLU A 229 22.64 -23.03 -22.18
CA GLU A 229 22.76 -24.40 -22.69
C GLU A 229 23.04 -24.44 -24.20
N VAL A 230 22.41 -23.56 -24.98
CA VAL A 230 22.68 -23.41 -26.42
C VAL A 230 24.13 -22.97 -26.66
N VAL A 231 24.59 -21.92 -25.96
CA VAL A 231 25.97 -21.43 -26.08
C VAL A 231 26.99 -22.50 -25.67
N MET A 232 26.73 -23.24 -24.59
CA MET A 232 27.59 -24.35 -24.17
C MET A 232 27.60 -25.51 -25.18
N ALA A 233 26.47 -25.80 -25.82
CA ALA A 233 26.39 -26.79 -26.89
C ALA A 233 27.18 -26.35 -28.13
N GLU A 234 27.06 -25.09 -28.54
CA GLU A 234 27.84 -24.51 -29.64
C GLU A 234 29.34 -24.50 -29.34
N ALA A 235 29.73 -24.16 -28.11
CA ALA A 235 31.11 -24.21 -27.66
C ALA A 235 31.69 -25.63 -27.73
N ARG A 236 30.93 -26.66 -27.32
CA ARG A 236 31.34 -28.07 -27.44
C ARG A 236 31.54 -28.50 -28.89
N VAL A 237 30.64 -28.10 -29.79
CA VAL A 237 30.78 -28.38 -31.23
C VAL A 237 32.02 -27.68 -31.80
N ALA A 238 32.30 -26.45 -31.37
CA ALA A 238 33.50 -25.74 -31.78
C ALA A 238 34.78 -26.41 -31.26
N GLU A 239 34.80 -26.84 -30.00
CA GLU A 239 35.93 -27.60 -29.42
C GLU A 239 36.18 -28.91 -30.17
N GLU A 240 35.12 -29.65 -30.50
CA GLU A 240 35.24 -30.90 -31.26
C GLU A 240 35.80 -30.65 -32.67
N ARG A 241 35.36 -29.59 -33.34
CA ARG A 241 35.92 -29.17 -34.65
C ARG A 241 37.41 -28.84 -34.55
N VAL A 242 37.82 -28.08 -33.53
CA VAL A 242 39.24 -27.76 -33.30
C VAL A 242 40.04 -29.03 -33.05
N LEU A 243 39.52 -29.96 -32.26
CA LEU A 243 40.19 -31.23 -31.97
C LEU A 243 40.40 -32.07 -33.24
N VAL A 244 39.39 -32.13 -34.12
CA VAL A 244 39.49 -32.82 -35.41
C VAL A 244 40.54 -32.14 -36.30
N GLU A 245 40.58 -30.81 -36.35
CA GLU A 245 41.57 -30.05 -37.12
C GLU A 245 42.99 -30.31 -36.62
N VAL A 246 43.20 -30.32 -35.30
CA VAL A 246 44.50 -30.62 -34.67
C VAL A 246 44.95 -32.04 -34.98
N ARG A 247 44.04 -33.04 -34.97
CA ARG A 247 44.37 -34.41 -35.36
C ARG A 247 44.83 -34.49 -36.82
N LYS A 248 44.12 -33.83 -37.74
CA LYS A 248 44.52 -33.75 -39.15
C LYS A 248 45.90 -33.11 -39.32
N GLN A 249 46.18 -32.02 -38.60
CA GLN A 249 47.50 -31.38 -38.66
C GLN A 249 48.62 -32.30 -38.16
N LYS A 250 48.36 -33.05 -37.08
CA LYS A 250 49.31 -34.03 -36.56
C LYS A 250 49.57 -35.17 -37.54
N GLU A 251 48.55 -35.71 -38.20
CA GLU A 251 48.69 -36.73 -39.25
C GLU A 251 49.50 -36.22 -40.44
N ILE A 252 49.27 -34.97 -40.88
CA ILE A 252 50.04 -34.32 -41.94
C ILE A 252 51.51 -34.18 -41.55
N GLU A 253 51.78 -33.77 -40.31
CA GLU A 253 53.13 -33.60 -39.80
C GLU A 253 53.86 -34.94 -39.65
N GLU A 254 53.20 -35.97 -39.13
CA GLU A 254 53.72 -37.34 -39.08
C GLU A 254 54.04 -37.88 -40.49
N HIS A 255 53.16 -37.65 -41.47
CA HIS A 255 53.42 -38.02 -42.86
C HIS A 255 54.66 -37.29 -43.42
N ARG A 256 54.80 -35.99 -43.13
CA ARG A 256 55.96 -35.18 -43.57
C ARG A 256 57.26 -35.65 -42.91
N VAL A 257 57.24 -36.03 -41.65
CA VAL A 257 58.40 -36.61 -40.93
C VAL A 257 58.75 -37.99 -41.50
N ALA A 258 57.75 -38.82 -41.80
CA ALA A 258 57.94 -40.11 -42.46
C ALA A 258 58.53 -39.97 -43.87
N GLU A 259 58.10 -38.97 -44.66
CA GLU A 259 58.72 -38.69 -45.96
C GLU A 259 60.16 -38.19 -45.82
N LYS A 260 60.44 -37.28 -44.88
CA LYS A 260 61.80 -36.78 -44.64
C LYS A 260 62.74 -37.92 -44.22
N SER A 261 62.31 -38.80 -43.32
CA SER A 261 63.10 -39.96 -42.91
C SER A 261 63.31 -40.95 -44.06
N LYS A 262 62.32 -41.18 -44.93
CA LYS A 262 62.50 -41.95 -46.17
C LYS A 262 63.51 -41.31 -47.13
N ARG A 263 63.50 -39.99 -47.28
CA ARG A 263 64.48 -39.26 -48.09
C ARG A 263 65.89 -39.37 -47.50
N LEU A 264 66.04 -39.17 -46.20
CA LEU A 264 67.33 -39.33 -45.51
C LEU A 264 67.85 -40.76 -45.60
N ALA A 265 66.98 -41.77 -45.48
CA ALA A 265 67.38 -43.18 -45.66
C ALA A 265 67.78 -43.50 -47.12
N LYS A 266 67.14 -42.85 -48.11
CA LYS A 266 67.57 -42.94 -49.52
C LYS A 266 68.90 -42.24 -49.75
N GLU A 267 69.13 -41.07 -49.14
CA GLU A 267 70.39 -40.33 -49.21
C GLU A 267 71.54 -41.06 -48.50
N GLU A 268 71.28 -41.70 -47.35
CA GLU A 268 72.29 -42.49 -46.64
C GLU A 268 72.63 -43.78 -47.42
N LYS A 269 71.63 -44.42 -48.04
CA LYS A 269 71.87 -45.52 -48.98
C LYS A 269 72.68 -45.04 -50.17
N PHE A 270 72.36 -43.87 -50.74
CA PHE A 270 73.10 -43.27 -51.84
C PHE A 270 74.56 -42.95 -51.46
N ALA A 271 74.80 -42.43 -50.26
CA ALA A 271 76.15 -42.15 -49.74
C ALA A 271 76.97 -43.43 -49.52
N LYS A 272 76.33 -44.56 -49.23
CA LYS A 272 77.00 -45.87 -49.08
C LYS A 272 77.21 -46.62 -50.40
N THR A 273 76.39 -46.42 -51.42
CA THR A 273 76.42 -47.24 -52.66
C THR A 273 76.76 -46.48 -53.94
N GLY A 274 76.74 -45.15 -53.95
CA GLY A 274 77.06 -44.32 -55.12
C GLY A 274 76.08 -44.43 -56.29
N VAL A 275 74.93 -45.11 -56.13
CA VAL A 275 73.94 -45.32 -57.19
C VAL A 275 72.53 -45.08 -56.67
N LEU A 276 71.79 -44.19 -57.33
CA LEU A 276 70.38 -43.91 -57.09
C LEU A 276 69.54 -45.09 -57.61
N ALA A 277 69.00 -45.90 -56.70
CA ALA A 277 67.98 -46.88 -57.04
C ALA A 277 66.63 -46.17 -57.21
N ASP A 278 66.31 -45.79 -58.45
CA ASP A 278 64.97 -45.40 -58.88
C ASP A 278 64.13 -46.67 -59.05
N GLU A 279 63.32 -47.00 -58.05
CA GLU A 279 62.17 -47.88 -58.26
C GLU A 279 60.92 -47.00 -58.33
N THR A 280 60.24 -47.14 -59.47
CA THR A 280 59.01 -46.46 -59.95
C THR A 280 59.19 -45.11 -60.67
N SER A 281 59.98 -45.10 -61.75
CA SER A 281 59.77 -44.20 -62.89
C SER A 281 58.83 -44.86 -63.91
N THR A 282 57.52 -44.79 -63.67
CA THR A 282 56.47 -45.09 -64.67
C THR A 282 56.10 -43.85 -65.48
N GLY A 283 57.06 -42.97 -65.74
CA GLY A 283 56.82 -41.69 -66.43
C GLY A 283 57.62 -41.45 -67.71
N PHE A 284 58.63 -42.27 -68.02
CA PHE A 284 59.58 -41.98 -69.11
C PHE A 284 59.46 -42.87 -70.36
N ASN A 285 58.39 -43.67 -70.47
CA ASN A 285 58.13 -44.52 -71.64
C ASN A 285 57.10 -43.94 -72.63
N SER A 286 56.58 -42.72 -72.41
CA SER A 286 55.63 -42.09 -73.34
C SER A 286 56.27 -41.18 -74.40
N PHE A 287 57.56 -40.82 -74.26
CA PHE A 287 58.23 -39.94 -75.23
C PHE A 287 58.98 -40.71 -76.34
N ALA A 288 59.56 -41.87 -76.02
CA ALA A 288 60.26 -42.71 -77.01
C ALA A 288 59.30 -43.41 -77.99
N ALA A 289 58.09 -43.77 -77.55
CA ALA A 289 57.05 -44.32 -78.40
C ALA A 289 56.41 -43.26 -79.33
N ALA A 290 56.32 -42.00 -78.89
CA ALA A 290 55.80 -40.90 -79.70
C ALA A 290 56.78 -40.48 -80.82
N LEU A 291 58.10 -40.62 -80.61
CA LEU A 291 59.12 -40.25 -81.59
C LEU A 291 59.34 -41.32 -82.69
N ALA A 292 59.01 -42.58 -82.41
CA ALA A 292 59.02 -43.66 -83.39
C ALA A 292 57.84 -43.58 -84.38
N VAL A 293 56.66 -43.13 -83.92
CA VAL A 293 55.47 -42.94 -84.79
C VAL A 293 55.59 -41.67 -85.65
N ALA A 294 56.30 -40.63 -85.19
CA ALA A 294 56.54 -39.42 -85.97
C ALA A 294 57.58 -39.59 -87.10
N LYS A 295 58.53 -40.53 -86.97
CA LYS A 295 59.53 -40.82 -88.03
C LYS A 295 58.98 -41.71 -89.16
N GLN A 296 58.00 -42.58 -88.92
CA GLN A 296 57.38 -43.39 -89.98
C GLN A 296 56.41 -42.59 -90.88
N LYS A 297 55.87 -41.45 -90.43
CA LYS A 297 55.01 -40.57 -91.25
C LYS A 297 55.76 -39.62 -92.18
N LYS A 298 57.10 -39.56 -92.13
CA LYS A 298 57.93 -38.69 -92.98
C LYS A 298 58.68 -39.41 -94.11
N GLN A 299 58.50 -40.73 -94.25
CA GLN A 299 59.03 -41.54 -95.37
C GLN A 299 57.93 -42.12 -96.30
N LYS A 300 56.67 -41.75 -96.10
CA LYS A 300 55.57 -41.94 -97.07
C LYS A 300 54.88 -40.62 -97.33
N ARG A 301 55.60 -39.70 -97.98
CA ARG A 301 55.09 -38.62 -98.82
C ARG A 301 56.20 -38.19 -99.76
#